data_AF-A0A3R7YS50-F1
#
_entry.id   AF-A0A3R7YS50-F1
#
_cell.length_a   1.000
_cell.length_b   1.000
_cell.length_c   1.000
_cell.angle_alpha   90.00
_cell.angle_beta   90.00
_cell.angle_gamma   90.00
#
_symmetry.space_group_name_H-M   'P 1'
#
loop_
_entity.id
_entity.type
_entity.pdbx_description
1 polymer ?
#
loop_
_entity_poly.entity_id
_entity_poly.type
_entity_poly.pdbx_seq_one_letter_code
_entity_poly.pdbx_strand_id
1 'polypeptide(L)'
;MPSYPQPLRLWVPVGSCDTGLLHFALAHHAAILTPDTAAPIATMSRLESATRGAMIPLATIANQPPQWILAESLVPVELYPRQRPSRERIQHTRLLAHRKADIDAPWTMSVGGSYYFNGKLAQKYASLCLMESDRAVVGADDSLLRRCQAKLTNVLKLFTSNAFTHRLV
;
A
#
# COMPACT_ATOMS: atom_id res chain seq x y z
N MET A 1 10.07 -1.64 -15.05
CA MET A 1 8.74 -1.27 -15.58
C MET A 1 8.77 0.23 -15.84
N PRO A 2 8.44 0.72 -17.05
CA PRO A 2 8.35 2.16 -17.27
C PRO A 2 7.08 2.68 -16.59
N SER A 3 7.25 3.58 -15.63
CA SER A 3 6.18 4.40 -15.07
C SER A 3 5.70 5.36 -16.16
N TYR A 4 4.55 5.09 -16.75
CA TYR A 4 3.89 6.10 -17.58
C TYR A 4 3.31 7.17 -16.64
N PRO A 5 3.75 8.44 -16.73
CA PRO A 5 3.09 9.52 -16.00
C PRO A 5 1.67 9.66 -16.56
N GLN A 6 0.69 9.18 -15.82
CA GLN A 6 -0.72 9.42 -16.14
C GLN A 6 -1.10 10.80 -15.57
N PRO A 7 -1.84 11.63 -16.31
CA PRO A 7 -2.32 12.91 -15.79
C PRO A 7 -3.31 12.62 -14.66
N LEU A 8 -2.87 12.90 -13.42
CA LEU A 8 -3.67 12.64 -12.22
C LEU A 8 -4.81 13.67 -12.05
N ARG A 9 -4.70 14.83 -12.72
CA ARG A 9 -5.74 15.87 -12.66
C ARG A 9 -5.85 16.67 -13.95
N LEU A 10 -6.99 16.56 -14.60
CA LEU A 10 -7.41 17.33 -15.77
C LEU A 10 -8.43 18.38 -15.35
N TRP A 11 -8.21 19.64 -15.72
CA TRP A 11 -9.18 20.70 -15.44
C TRP A 11 -9.99 21.09 -16.65
N VAL A 12 -11.29 21.31 -16.41
CA VAL A 12 -12.27 21.79 -17.40
C VAL A 12 -12.71 23.18 -16.97
N PRO A 13 -11.92 24.23 -17.30
CA PRO A 13 -12.27 25.59 -16.95
C PRO A 13 -13.46 26.08 -17.77
N VAL A 14 -14.20 27.03 -17.20
CA VAL A 14 -15.13 27.89 -17.96
C VAL A 14 -14.37 29.17 -18.30
N GLY A 15 -14.15 29.42 -19.60
CA GLY A 15 -13.37 30.57 -20.09
C GLY A 15 -11.93 30.24 -20.48
N SER A 16 -11.15 31.28 -20.83
CA SER A 16 -9.75 31.13 -21.24
C SER A 16 -8.83 30.90 -20.04
N CYS A 17 -7.83 30.03 -20.23
CA CYS A 17 -6.71 29.80 -19.30
C CYS A 17 -5.37 30.07 -19.99
N ASP A 18 -5.32 31.02 -20.92
CA ASP A 18 -4.10 31.31 -21.70
C ASP A 18 -2.91 31.71 -20.81
N THR A 19 -3.19 32.35 -19.67
CA THR A 19 -2.19 32.75 -18.66
C THR A 19 -1.97 31.70 -17.57
N GLY A 20 -2.50 30.49 -17.74
CA GLY A 20 -2.48 29.43 -16.75
C GLY A 20 -3.68 29.46 -15.80
N LEU A 21 -4.09 28.29 -15.34
CA LEU A 21 -5.12 28.10 -14.34
C LEU A 21 -4.50 28.12 -12.94
N LEU A 22 -4.93 29.05 -12.09
CA LEU A 22 -4.54 29.10 -10.68
C LEU A 22 -5.25 27.99 -9.90
N HIS A 23 -4.48 27.22 -9.13
CA HIS A 23 -5.01 26.32 -8.13
C HIS A 23 -4.05 26.21 -6.92
N PHE A 24 -4.60 26.17 -5.71
CA PHE A 24 -3.82 26.00 -4.49
C PHE A 24 -3.47 24.52 -4.27
N ALA A 25 -2.18 24.22 -4.17
CA ALA A 25 -1.64 22.89 -3.95
C ALA A 25 -1.40 22.63 -2.46
N LEU A 26 -1.76 21.43 -2.00
CA LEU A 26 -1.27 20.91 -0.73
C LEU A 26 0.23 20.61 -0.83
N ALA A 27 0.92 20.59 0.31
CA ALA A 27 2.36 20.35 0.35
C ALA A 27 2.78 19.06 -0.38
N HIS A 28 2.02 17.97 -0.24
CA HIS A 28 2.35 16.71 -0.93
C HIS A 28 2.12 16.78 -2.45
N HIS A 29 1.17 17.58 -2.94
CA HIS A 29 1.03 17.80 -4.38
C HIS A 29 2.27 18.52 -4.94
N ALA A 30 2.73 19.57 -4.27
CA ALA A 30 3.90 20.33 -4.71
C ALA A 30 5.20 19.53 -4.66
N ALA A 31 5.33 18.59 -3.72
CA ALA A 31 6.52 17.75 -3.56
C ALA A 31 6.75 16.76 -4.71
N ILE A 32 5.69 16.37 -5.41
CA ILE A 32 5.72 15.34 -6.48
C ILE A 32 5.24 15.89 -7.82
N LEU A 33 5.04 17.21 -7.90
CA LEU A 33 4.64 17.87 -9.13
C LEU A 33 5.74 17.71 -10.16
N THR A 34 5.38 17.19 -11.34
CA THR A 34 6.31 17.13 -12.46
C THR A 34 6.62 18.55 -12.90
N PRO A 35 7.92 18.90 -13.02
CA PRO A 35 8.33 20.17 -13.62
C PRO A 35 7.61 20.42 -14.95
N ASP A 36 7.40 21.68 -15.31
CA ASP A 36 6.79 22.10 -16.59
C ASP A 36 5.26 21.93 -16.71
N THR A 37 4.58 21.37 -15.70
CA THR A 37 3.11 21.28 -15.70
C THR A 37 2.44 22.44 -14.96
N ALA A 38 3.06 22.90 -13.87
CA ALA A 38 2.64 24.09 -13.13
C ALA A 38 3.82 24.69 -12.36
N ALA A 39 3.72 25.98 -12.04
CA ALA A 39 4.73 26.72 -11.27
C ALA A 39 4.11 27.52 -10.12
N PRO A 40 4.83 27.71 -9.00
CA PRO A 40 4.41 28.61 -7.94
C PRO A 40 4.31 30.06 -8.40
N ILE A 41 3.28 30.76 -7.92
CA ILE A 41 3.11 32.20 -8.17
C ILE A 41 3.79 32.97 -7.04
N ALA A 42 5.00 33.46 -7.28
CA ALA A 42 5.85 34.08 -6.25
C ALA A 42 5.25 35.32 -5.57
N THR A 43 4.36 36.04 -6.26
CA THR A 43 3.70 37.24 -5.75
C THR A 43 2.47 36.95 -4.87
N MET A 44 2.04 35.70 -4.79
CA MET A 44 0.85 35.32 -4.03
C MET A 44 1.22 34.66 -2.70
N SER A 45 0.56 35.11 -1.63
CA SER A 45 0.68 34.48 -0.32
C SER A 45 0.06 33.08 -0.30
N ARG A 46 0.62 32.23 0.56
CA ARG A 46 0.02 30.94 0.87
C ARG A 46 -1.27 31.13 1.67
N LEU A 47 -2.24 30.23 1.46
CA LEU A 47 -3.49 30.21 2.23
C LEU A 47 -3.55 28.94 3.07
N GLU A 48 -4.03 29.04 4.31
CA GLU A 48 -4.21 27.87 5.17
C GLU A 48 -5.36 27.00 4.67
N SER A 49 -5.12 25.70 4.56
CA SER A 49 -6.19 24.72 4.40
C SER A 49 -6.86 24.42 5.75
N ALA A 50 -8.06 23.84 5.72
CA ALA A 50 -8.79 23.55 6.94
C ALA A 50 -8.02 22.67 7.94
N THR A 51 -7.23 21.69 7.46
CA THR A 51 -6.56 20.70 8.33
C THR A 51 -5.19 20.22 7.82
N ARG A 52 -4.66 20.77 6.73
CA ARG A 52 -3.46 20.27 6.04
C ARG A 52 -2.37 21.33 5.87
N GLY A 53 -2.45 22.42 6.64
CA GLY A 53 -1.52 23.54 6.64
C GLY A 53 -1.57 24.41 5.38
N ALA A 54 -0.52 25.21 5.20
CA ALA A 54 -0.40 26.21 4.15
C ALA A 54 -0.35 25.60 2.75
N MET A 55 -1.22 26.09 1.86
CA MET A 55 -1.28 25.71 0.46
C MET A 55 -0.46 26.66 -0.42
N ILE A 56 0.14 26.12 -1.47
CA ILE A 56 1.00 26.86 -2.40
C ILE A 56 0.17 27.25 -3.63
N PRO A 57 0.06 28.54 -3.98
CA PRO A 57 -0.61 28.95 -5.22
C PRO A 57 0.25 28.52 -6.41
N LEU A 58 -0.30 27.67 -7.29
CA LEU A 58 0.34 27.23 -8.52
C LEU A 58 -0.49 27.67 -9.74
N ALA A 59 0.16 28.09 -10.81
CA ALA A 59 -0.46 28.27 -12.12
C ALA A 59 -0.02 27.17 -13.09
N THR A 60 -0.92 26.63 -13.91
CA THR A 60 -0.54 25.68 -14.97
C THR A 60 0.34 26.36 -16.03
N ILE A 61 1.33 25.62 -16.53
CA ILE A 61 2.23 26.06 -17.61
C ILE A 61 1.74 25.49 -18.95
N ALA A 62 1.46 24.18 -19.00
CA ALA A 62 0.90 23.51 -20.17
C ALA A 62 -0.64 23.61 -20.17
N ASN A 63 -1.21 24.33 -21.13
CA ASN A 63 -2.56 24.89 -21.02
C ASN A 63 -3.63 24.33 -21.95
N GLN A 64 -3.47 23.17 -22.60
CA GLN A 64 -4.56 22.60 -23.41
C GLN A 64 -4.62 21.07 -23.36
N PRO A 65 -5.46 20.50 -22.46
CA PRO A 65 -6.12 21.14 -21.32
C PRO A 65 -5.13 21.46 -20.16
N PRO A 66 -5.45 22.43 -19.29
CA PRO A 66 -4.66 22.71 -18.09
C PRO A 66 -4.64 21.48 -17.17
N GLN A 67 -3.45 21.02 -16.81
CA GLN A 67 -3.28 19.78 -16.06
C GLN A 67 -2.07 19.84 -15.13
N TRP A 68 -2.14 19.03 -14.07
CA TRP A 68 -0.99 18.70 -13.23
C TRP A 68 -0.61 17.25 -13.44
N ILE A 69 0.68 16.99 -13.58
CA ILE A 69 1.22 15.64 -13.52
C ILE A 69 1.92 15.49 -12.17
N LEU A 70 1.49 14.50 -11.40
CA LEU A 70 2.07 14.16 -10.10
C LEU A 70 2.77 12.81 -10.26
N ALA A 71 4.09 12.79 -10.04
CA ALA A 71 4.92 11.62 -10.30
C ALA A 71 5.62 11.20 -9.01
N GLU A 72 5.37 9.97 -8.59
CA GLU A 72 6.02 9.35 -7.44
C GLU A 72 6.93 8.21 -7.89
N SER A 73 8.05 8.03 -7.20
CA SER A 73 8.83 6.81 -7.30
C SER A 73 8.21 5.74 -6.41
N LEU A 74 7.92 4.57 -6.99
CA LEU A 74 7.46 3.45 -6.20
C LEU A 74 8.59 2.95 -5.30
N VAL A 75 8.28 2.74 -4.03
CA VAL A 75 9.21 2.06 -3.13
C VAL A 75 9.25 0.59 -3.52
N PRO A 76 10.43 0.01 -3.84
CA PRO A 76 10.54 -1.42 -4.13
C PRO A 76 10.26 -2.18 -2.83
N VAL A 77 9.04 -2.69 -2.72
CA VAL A 77 8.61 -3.57 -1.63
C VAL A 77 8.42 -4.95 -2.21
N GLU A 78 9.25 -5.89 -1.76
CA GLU A 78 9.03 -7.31 -2.00
C GLU A 78 8.19 -7.91 -0.86
N LEU A 79 7.88 -9.19 -0.98
CA LEU A 79 7.13 -9.92 0.04
C LEU A 79 7.87 -10.04 1.39
N TYR A 80 9.15 -9.69 1.44
CA TYR A 80 10.02 -9.98 2.55
C TYR A 80 10.75 -8.75 3.08
N PRO A 81 11.24 -8.78 4.33
CA PRO A 81 12.03 -7.69 4.87
C PRO A 81 13.27 -7.41 4.02
N ARG A 82 13.62 -6.13 3.86
CA ARG A 82 14.84 -5.68 3.16
C ARG A 82 16.10 -6.36 3.71
N GLN A 83 16.15 -6.59 5.02
CA GLN A 83 17.21 -7.32 5.68
C GLN A 83 16.67 -8.65 6.19
N ARG A 84 17.14 -9.76 5.61
CA ARG A 84 16.84 -11.11 6.10
C ARG A 84 17.54 -11.37 7.43
N PRO A 85 16.95 -12.14 8.34
CA PRO A 85 17.60 -12.49 9.60
C PRO A 85 18.82 -13.39 9.33
N SER A 86 19.88 -13.20 10.11
CA SER A 86 21.04 -14.10 10.09
C SER A 86 20.69 -15.44 10.74
N ARG A 87 21.49 -16.48 10.46
CA ARG A 87 21.30 -17.81 11.05
C ARG A 87 21.40 -17.76 12.58
N GLU A 88 22.34 -16.98 13.11
CA GLU A 88 22.56 -16.80 14.54
C GLU A 88 21.33 -16.17 15.19
N ARG A 89 20.75 -15.14 14.55
CA ARG A 89 19.51 -14.51 15.02
C ARG A 89 18.32 -15.48 14.99
N ILE A 90 18.18 -16.28 13.94
CA ILE A 90 17.13 -17.32 13.84
C ILE A 90 17.25 -18.33 14.99
N GLN A 91 18.47 -18.77 15.30
CA GLN A 91 18.73 -19.72 16.38
C GLN A 91 18.51 -19.09 17.76
N HIS A 92 19.07 -17.90 18.03
CA HIS A 92 18.96 -17.21 19.30
C HIS A 92 17.50 -16.89 19.67
N THR A 93 16.69 -16.52 18.67
CA THR A 93 15.26 -16.23 18.86
C THR A 93 14.38 -17.48 18.85
N ARG A 94 14.95 -18.68 18.69
CA ARG A 94 14.21 -19.95 18.58
C ARG A 94 13.08 -19.90 17.55
N LEU A 95 13.32 -19.20 16.44
CA LEU A 95 12.27 -18.84 15.48
C LEU A 95 11.54 -20.06 14.90
N LEU A 96 12.22 -21.19 14.70
CA LEU A 96 11.58 -22.43 14.25
C LEU A 96 10.52 -22.94 15.24
N ALA A 97 10.80 -22.89 16.54
CA ALA A 97 9.88 -23.38 17.57
C ALA A 97 8.61 -22.52 17.62
N HIS A 98 8.77 -21.19 17.59
CA HIS A 98 7.64 -20.26 17.57
C HIS A 98 6.79 -20.42 16.32
N ARG A 99 7.42 -20.50 15.13
CA ARG A 99 6.68 -20.67 13.87
C ARG A 99 5.88 -21.97 13.84
N LYS A 100 6.46 -23.09 14.29
CA LYS A 100 5.74 -24.37 14.40
C LYS A 100 4.52 -24.24 15.33
N ALA A 101 4.73 -23.69 16.54
CA ALA A 101 3.66 -23.49 17.50
C ALA A 101 2.53 -22.61 16.94
N ASP A 102 2.88 -21.50 16.29
CA ASP A 102 1.89 -20.59 15.69
C ASP A 102 1.16 -21.24 14.51
N ILE A 103 1.85 -22.00 13.65
CA ILE A 103 1.22 -22.68 12.51
C ILE A 103 0.26 -23.78 12.99
N ASP A 104 0.61 -24.50 14.05
CA ASP A 104 -0.16 -25.60 14.59
C ASP A 104 -1.34 -25.13 15.48
N ALA A 105 -1.26 -23.94 16.07
CA ALA A 105 -2.32 -23.33 16.89
C ALA A 105 -3.69 -23.27 16.17
N PRO A 106 -4.85 -23.27 16.86
CA PRO A 106 -6.15 -23.25 16.20
C PRO A 106 -6.42 -21.89 15.53
N TRP A 107 -6.49 -21.87 14.19
CA TRP A 107 -6.87 -20.70 13.40
C TRP A 107 -8.27 -20.91 12.83
N THR A 108 -9.25 -20.18 13.35
CA THR A 108 -10.64 -20.23 12.89
C THR A 108 -11.19 -18.82 12.76
N MET A 109 -11.96 -18.60 11.71
CA MET A 109 -12.70 -17.35 11.52
C MET A 109 -14.13 -17.52 12.01
N SER A 110 -14.67 -16.48 12.64
CA SER A 110 -16.07 -16.47 13.02
C SER A 110 -16.93 -16.10 11.81
N VAL A 111 -17.93 -16.93 11.50
CA VAL A 111 -18.94 -16.68 10.46
C VAL A 111 -19.76 -15.42 10.75
N GLY A 112 -20.01 -15.15 12.03
CA GLY A 112 -20.66 -13.91 12.50
C GLY A 112 -19.66 -12.78 12.79
N GLY A 113 -18.37 -13.00 12.59
CA GLY A 113 -17.33 -12.01 12.85
C GLY A 113 -17.23 -10.96 11.75
N SER A 114 -16.70 -9.78 12.10
CA SER A 114 -16.43 -8.73 11.11
C SER A 114 -15.34 -9.15 10.12
N TYR A 115 -15.43 -8.66 8.88
CA TYR A 115 -14.35 -8.74 7.90
C TYR A 115 -13.03 -8.16 8.41
N TYR A 116 -13.08 -7.12 9.26
CA TYR A 116 -11.89 -6.47 9.80
C TYR A 116 -11.07 -7.42 10.69
N PHE A 117 -11.69 -8.01 11.71
CA PHE A 117 -11.00 -8.92 12.62
C PHE A 117 -10.63 -10.25 11.95
N ASN A 118 -11.52 -10.80 11.13
CA ASN A 118 -11.22 -12.00 10.36
C ASN A 118 -10.08 -11.73 9.35
N GLY A 119 -10.05 -10.55 8.74
CA GLY A 119 -8.99 -10.12 7.82
C GLY A 119 -7.62 -10.04 8.50
N LYS A 120 -7.56 -9.46 9.71
CA LYS A 120 -6.32 -9.45 10.53
C LYS A 120 -5.83 -10.87 10.83
N LEU A 121 -6.74 -11.77 11.17
CA LEU A 121 -6.41 -13.17 11.44
C LEU A 121 -5.86 -13.86 10.18
N ALA A 122 -6.55 -13.72 9.04
CA ALA A 122 -6.11 -14.25 7.75
C ALA A 122 -4.72 -13.74 7.38
N GLN A 123 -4.53 -12.42 7.45
CA GLN A 123 -3.26 -11.79 7.11
C GLN A 123 -2.14 -12.30 8.01
N LYS A 124 -2.36 -12.37 9.33
CA LYS A 124 -1.34 -12.89 10.27
C LYS A 124 -0.94 -14.32 9.91
N TYR A 125 -1.90 -15.19 9.61
CA TYR A 125 -1.60 -16.56 9.21
C TYR A 125 -0.90 -16.64 7.85
N ALA A 126 -1.33 -15.85 6.87
CA ALA A 126 -0.67 -15.77 5.57
C ALA A 126 0.78 -15.29 5.69
N SER A 127 1.06 -14.33 6.58
CA SER A 127 2.43 -13.89 6.88
C SER A 127 3.31 -15.00 7.47
N LEU A 128 2.75 -15.91 8.27
CA LEU A 128 3.46 -17.11 8.73
C LEU A 128 3.81 -18.01 7.55
N CYS A 129 2.85 -18.33 6.68
CA CYS A 129 3.11 -19.16 5.50
C CYS A 129 4.10 -18.52 4.53
N LEU A 130 4.08 -17.18 4.41
CA LEU A 130 5.05 -16.45 3.62
C LEU A 130 6.47 -16.59 4.20
N MET A 131 6.61 -16.50 5.53
CA MET A 131 7.88 -16.76 6.20
C MET A 131 8.34 -18.22 6.01
N GLU A 132 7.42 -19.19 5.98
CA GLU A 132 7.75 -20.59 5.64
C GLU A 132 8.20 -20.79 4.19
N SER A 133 7.87 -19.86 3.29
CA SER A 133 8.38 -19.89 1.91
C SER A 133 9.76 -19.24 1.75
N ASP A 134 10.27 -18.60 2.80
CA ASP A 134 11.59 -17.97 2.79
C ASP A 134 12.70 -19.00 3.03
N ARG A 135 13.41 -19.38 1.96
CA ARG A 135 14.57 -20.27 2.02
C ARG A 135 15.70 -19.76 2.94
N ALA A 136 15.83 -18.45 3.14
CA ALA A 136 16.81 -17.89 4.09
C ALA A 136 16.44 -18.17 5.55
N VAL A 137 15.15 -18.38 5.85
CA VAL A 137 14.63 -18.67 7.19
C VAL A 137 14.47 -20.18 7.42
N VAL A 138 14.02 -20.93 6.42
CA VAL A 138 13.65 -22.36 6.59
C VAL A 138 14.65 -23.33 5.98
N GLY A 139 15.52 -22.88 5.09
CA GLY A 139 16.40 -23.76 4.31
C GLY A 139 15.61 -24.58 3.28
N ALA A 140 15.99 -25.85 3.10
CA ALA A 140 15.44 -26.71 2.07
C ALA A 140 14.11 -27.42 2.46
N ASP A 141 13.79 -27.52 3.75
CA ASP A 141 12.58 -28.19 4.23
C ASP A 141 11.33 -27.33 4.02
N ASP A 142 10.39 -27.82 3.21
CA ASP A 142 9.13 -27.18 2.86
C ASP A 142 7.90 -27.90 3.47
N SER A 143 8.13 -28.85 4.37
CA SER A 143 7.04 -29.63 5.01
C SER A 143 6.10 -28.74 5.80
N LEU A 144 6.63 -27.75 6.52
CA LEU A 144 5.86 -26.80 7.31
C LEU A 144 5.12 -25.80 6.42
N LEU A 145 5.73 -25.38 5.30
CA LEU A 145 5.08 -24.56 4.29
C LEU A 145 3.83 -25.24 3.72
N ARG A 146 3.93 -26.50 3.28
CA ARG A 146 2.78 -27.26 2.74
C ARG A 146 1.64 -27.35 3.75
N ARG A 147 1.94 -27.66 5.02
CA ARG A 147 0.94 -27.69 6.10
C ARG A 147 0.30 -26.32 6.30
N CYS A 148 1.10 -25.27 6.33
CA CYS A 148 0.62 -23.90 6.47
C CYS A 148 -0.32 -23.52 5.32
N GLN A 149 0.06 -23.77 4.06
CA GLN A 149 -0.77 -23.44 2.89
C GLN A 149 -2.10 -24.19 2.88
N ALA A 150 -2.12 -25.47 3.26
CA ALA A 150 -3.36 -26.24 3.37
C ALA A 150 -4.31 -25.62 4.41
N LYS A 151 -3.78 -25.21 5.56
CA LYS A 151 -4.57 -24.56 6.61
C LYS A 151 -4.98 -23.13 6.24
N LEU A 152 -4.13 -22.38 5.55
CA LEU A 152 -4.47 -21.04 5.03
C LEU A 152 -5.64 -21.11 4.05
N THR A 153 -5.66 -22.12 3.18
CA THR A 153 -6.78 -22.36 2.27
C THR A 153 -8.08 -22.52 3.03
N ASN A 154 -8.07 -23.28 4.14
CA ASN A 154 -9.24 -23.44 5.00
C ASN A 154 -9.64 -22.13 5.71
N VAL A 155 -8.66 -21.39 6.24
CA VAL A 155 -8.87 -20.10 6.89
C VAL A 155 -9.52 -19.10 5.94
N LEU A 156 -9.13 -19.07 4.68
CA LEU A 156 -9.66 -18.14 3.67
C LEU A 156 -11.02 -18.54 3.09
N LYS A 157 -11.54 -19.74 3.38
CA LYS A 157 -12.79 -20.24 2.77
C LYS A 157 -13.96 -19.28 2.92
N LEU A 158 -14.16 -18.68 4.09
CA LEU A 158 -15.29 -17.77 4.31
C LEU A 158 -15.22 -16.51 3.42
N PHE A 159 -14.01 -16.03 3.13
CA PHE A 159 -13.80 -14.92 2.20
C PHE A 159 -14.09 -15.34 0.77
N THR A 160 -13.51 -16.46 0.32
CA THR A 160 -13.62 -16.89 -1.09
C THR A 160 -15.00 -17.40 -1.47
N SER A 161 -15.79 -17.90 -0.51
CA SER A 161 -17.17 -18.32 -0.73
C SER A 161 -18.22 -17.27 -0.36
N ASN A 162 -17.79 -16.07 0.07
CA ASN A 162 -18.67 -15.01 0.58
C ASN A 162 -19.67 -15.53 1.64
N ALA A 163 -19.21 -16.39 2.54
CA ALA A 163 -20.06 -17.14 3.47
C ALA A 163 -20.18 -16.50 4.86
N PHE A 164 -19.75 -15.25 5.03
CA PHE A 164 -20.00 -14.50 6.25
C PHE A 164 -21.50 -14.21 6.44
N THR A 165 -21.90 -13.99 7.69
CA THR A 165 -23.28 -13.61 8.03
C THR A 165 -23.65 -12.28 7.37
N HIS A 166 -22.72 -11.31 7.42
CA HIS A 166 -22.80 -10.05 6.70
C HIS A 166 -21.95 -10.18 5.44
N ARG A 167 -22.57 -10.46 4.30
CA ARG A 167 -21.88 -10.72 3.03
C ARG A 167 -21.46 -9.42 2.34
N LEU A 168 -20.43 -9.49 1.51
CA LEU A 168 -20.15 -8.44 0.53
C LEU A 168 -21.22 -8.53 -0.57
N VAL A 169 -21.80 -7.38 -0.93
CA VAL A 169 -22.77 -7.20 -2.01
C VAL A 169 -22.17 -6.45 -3.18
#